data_AF-A0A1C4CQI6-F1
#
_entry.id   AF-A0A1C4CQI6-F1
#
_cell.length_a   1.000
_cell.length_b   1.000
_cell.length_c   1.000
_cell.angle_alpha   90.00
_cell.angle_beta   90.00
_cell.angle_gamma   90.00
#
_symmetry.space_group_name_H-M   'P 1'
#
loop_
_entity.id
_entity.type
_entity.pdbx_description
1 polymer ?
#
loop_
_entity_poly.entity_id
_entity_poly.type
_entity_poly.pdbx_seq_one_letter_code
_entity_poly.pdbx_strand_id
1 'polypeptide(L)'
;MSCDLPDQLFYSNRTISNETLEWWRSQVDKKIASPAPGHSHLEEALKKLISKINEWKKINSDIAFYFRGTNFDPIILENAFNEYSLQTPWLYYQVRDVRTYIDALTRTAKGKIENYTSSFNFLKHNALHDAMRDAEQMCATTDQTLTKHR
;
A
#
# COMPACT_ATOMS: atom_id res chain seq x y z
N MET A 1 8.04 -6.27 4.50
CA MET A 1 8.94 -5.24 5.07
C MET A 1 8.20 -4.69 6.28
N SER A 2 8.69 -4.94 7.48
CA SER A 2 8.07 -4.42 8.72
C SER A 2 9.08 -3.51 9.41
N CYS A 3 8.61 -2.38 9.92
CA CYS A 3 9.45 -1.37 10.55
C CYS A 3 9.54 -1.60 12.05
N ASP A 4 10.71 -1.39 12.64
CA ASP A 4 10.91 -1.45 14.08
C ASP A 4 10.15 -0.36 14.83
N LEU A 5 9.31 -0.77 15.79
CA LEU A 5 8.50 0.11 16.63
C LEU A 5 9.34 1.01 17.57
N PRO A 6 10.41 0.50 18.22
CA PRO A 6 11.23 1.32 19.10
C PRO A 6 11.84 2.52 18.39
N ASP A 7 12.32 2.36 17.16
CA ASP A 7 12.97 3.47 16.45
C ASP A 7 11.98 4.57 16.08
N GLN A 8 10.76 4.19 15.68
CA GLN A 8 9.69 5.15 15.45
C GLN A 8 9.33 5.91 16.74
N LEU A 9 9.50 5.32 17.91
CA LEU A 9 9.14 5.94 19.18
C LEU A 9 10.22 6.87 19.73
N PHE A 10 11.49 6.51 19.58
CA PHE A 10 12.59 7.23 20.22
C PHE A 10 13.27 8.25 19.31
N TYR A 11 13.24 8.04 17.99
CA TYR A 11 14.00 8.86 17.04
C TYR A 11 13.12 9.67 16.08
N SER A 12 11.80 9.66 16.25
CA SER A 12 10.87 10.47 15.47
C SER A 12 10.03 11.41 16.34
N ASN A 13 9.50 12.49 15.74
CA ASN A 13 8.49 13.35 16.35
C ASN A 13 7.06 12.77 16.26
N ARG A 14 6.91 11.45 16.11
CA ARG A 14 5.59 10.81 16.00
C ARG A 14 4.92 10.69 17.36
N THR A 15 3.61 10.93 17.39
CA THR A 15 2.77 10.71 18.56
C THR A 15 2.04 9.38 18.48
N ILE A 16 1.92 8.69 19.60
CA ILE A 16 1.10 7.48 19.72
C ILE A 16 -0.16 7.79 20.53
N SER A 17 -1.31 7.38 20.01
CA SER A 17 -2.55 7.32 20.78
C SER A 17 -2.76 5.91 21.32
N ASN A 18 -2.99 5.80 22.63
CA ASN A 18 -3.32 4.53 23.28
C ASN A 18 -4.60 3.93 22.70
N GLU A 19 -5.61 4.75 22.39
CA GLU A 19 -6.85 4.30 21.76
C GLU A 19 -6.58 3.68 20.38
N THR A 20 -5.69 4.29 19.59
CA THR A 20 -5.29 3.75 18.27
C THR A 20 -4.54 2.43 18.42
N LEU A 21 -3.65 2.30 19.41
CA LEU A 21 -2.96 1.04 19.69
C LEU A 21 -3.91 -0.07 20.13
N GLU A 22 -4.84 0.24 21.04
CA GLU A 22 -5.83 -0.72 21.52
C GLU A 22 -6.77 -1.17 20.40
N TRP A 23 -7.21 -0.23 19.57
CA TRP A 23 -7.98 -0.55 18.37
C TRP A 23 -7.19 -1.48 17.43
N TRP A 24 -5.93 -1.18 17.13
CA TRP A 24 -5.10 -2.06 16.29
C TRP A 24 -4.88 -3.43 16.91
N ARG A 25 -4.63 -3.51 18.22
CA ARG A 25 -4.52 -4.78 18.97
C ARG A 25 -5.78 -5.62 18.87
N SER A 26 -6.95 -4.99 18.78
CA SER A 26 -8.22 -5.70 18.59
C SER A 26 -8.44 -6.18 17.15
N GLN A 27 -7.72 -5.61 16.16
CA GLN A 27 -7.85 -5.98 14.74
C GLN A 27 -6.94 -7.13 14.33
N VAL A 28 -5.81 -7.34 15.00
CA VAL A 28 -4.86 -8.42 14.65
C VAL A 28 -5.23 -9.74 15.31
N ASP A 29 -5.52 -10.74 14.50
CA ASP A 29 -5.35 -12.13 14.89
C ASP A 29 -3.86 -12.33 15.24
N LYS A 30 -3.52 -12.98 16.37
CA LYS A 30 -2.15 -12.98 16.96
C LYS A 30 -1.03 -13.41 16.00
N LYS A 31 -1.37 -14.02 14.85
CA LYS A 31 -0.46 -14.40 13.76
C LYS A 31 0.08 -13.23 12.93
N ILE A 32 -0.62 -12.09 12.86
CA ILE A 32 -0.22 -10.90 12.08
C ILE A 32 0.67 -9.96 12.91
N ALA A 33 0.58 -10.06 14.24
CA ALA A 33 1.32 -9.23 15.19
C ALA A 33 2.82 -9.55 15.26
N SER A 34 3.28 -10.61 14.58
CA SER A 34 4.70 -10.83 14.40
C SER A 34 5.15 -10.05 13.16
N PRO A 35 5.83 -8.90 13.31
CA PRO A 35 6.57 -8.31 12.21
C PRO A 35 7.38 -9.41 11.50
N ALA A 36 7.27 -9.46 10.17
CA ALA A 36 7.96 -10.48 9.37
C ALA A 36 9.45 -10.47 9.75
N PRO A 37 10.10 -11.64 9.88
CA PRO A 37 11.52 -11.70 10.23
C PRO A 37 12.34 -10.82 9.27
N GLY A 38 13.19 -9.97 9.84
CA GLY A 38 13.98 -8.97 9.09
C GLY A 38 13.47 -7.54 9.25
N HIS A 39 13.28 -7.10 10.50
CA HIS A 39 13.02 -5.68 10.78
C HIS A 39 14.13 -4.83 10.16
N SER A 40 13.71 -3.80 9.45
CA SER A 40 14.60 -2.72 9.00
C SER A 40 14.17 -1.47 9.75
N HIS A 41 15.12 -0.62 10.11
CA HIS A 41 14.84 0.78 10.41
C HIS A 41 13.96 1.38 9.29
N LEU A 42 13.02 2.26 9.66
CA LEU A 42 12.08 2.86 8.70
C LEU A 42 12.80 3.48 7.51
N GLU A 43 13.86 4.23 7.79
CA GLU A 43 14.72 4.85 6.78
C GLU A 43 15.25 3.83 5.75
N GLU A 44 15.76 2.69 6.22
CA GLU A 44 16.29 1.64 5.36
C GLU A 44 15.19 0.97 4.52
N ALA A 45 13.99 0.82 5.09
CA ALA A 45 12.83 0.34 4.34
C ALA A 45 12.43 1.33 3.22
N LEU A 46 12.40 2.63 3.52
CA LEU A 46 12.11 3.69 2.56
C LEU A 46 13.17 3.78 1.45
N LYS A 47 14.46 3.69 1.80
CA LYS A 47 15.57 3.64 0.82
C LYS A 47 15.45 2.43 -0.10
N LYS A 48 15.13 1.24 0.44
CA LYS A 48 14.89 0.03 -0.37
C LYS A 48 13.71 0.22 -1.33
N LEU A 49 12.63 0.86 -0.88
CA LEU A 49 11.48 1.18 -1.73
C LEU A 49 11.88 2.14 -2.86
N ILE A 50 12.60 3.22 -2.56
CA ILE A 50 13.11 4.18 -3.57
C ILE A 50 13.99 3.45 -4.59
N SER A 51 14.93 2.63 -4.13
CA SER A 51 15.81 1.84 -5.02
C SER A 51 15.00 0.97 -5.96
N LYS A 52 13.97 0.27 -5.44
CA LYS A 52 13.12 -0.59 -6.26
C LYS A 52 12.31 0.18 -7.29
N ILE A 53 11.77 1.34 -6.91
CA ILE A 53 11.05 2.21 -7.85
C ILE A 53 11.98 2.72 -8.94
N ASN A 54 13.21 3.09 -8.60
CA ASN A 54 14.21 3.54 -9.58
C ASN A 54 14.59 2.41 -10.55
N GLU A 55 14.67 1.16 -10.10
CA GLU A 55 14.83 0.01 -11.00
C GLU A 55 13.66 -0.11 -11.98
N TRP A 56 12.42 -0.01 -11.51
CA TRP A 56 11.24 -0.07 -12.39
C TRP A 56 11.19 1.08 -13.37
N LYS A 57 11.56 2.30 -12.96
CA LYS A 57 11.65 3.48 -13.83
C LYS A 57 12.65 3.32 -14.99
N LYS A 58 13.69 2.49 -14.81
CA LYS A 58 14.63 2.16 -15.90
C LYS A 58 14.01 1.29 -16.98
N ILE A 59 13.00 0.48 -16.62
CA ILE A 59 12.28 -0.40 -17.56
C ILE A 59 11.19 0.39 -18.29
N ASN A 60 10.41 1.16 -17.53
CA ASN A 60 9.41 2.08 -18.07
C ASN A 60 9.42 3.34 -17.21
N SER A 61 9.72 4.49 -17.82
CA SER A 61 9.70 5.78 -17.14
C SER A 61 8.29 6.27 -16.83
N ASP A 62 7.29 5.82 -17.59
CA ASP A 62 5.89 6.18 -17.43
C ASP A 62 5.20 5.18 -16.50
N ILE A 63 5.38 5.40 -15.19
CA ILE A 63 4.75 4.61 -14.14
C ILE A 63 3.70 5.42 -13.39
N ALA A 64 2.63 4.74 -12.99
CA ALA A 64 1.62 5.25 -12.07
C ALA A 64 1.67 4.46 -10.75
N PHE A 65 1.33 5.14 -9.66
CA PHE A 65 1.30 4.56 -8.31
C PHE A 65 -0.13 4.47 -7.84
N TYR A 66 -0.59 3.25 -7.56
CA TYR A 66 -1.97 3.00 -7.15
C TYR A 66 -2.04 2.81 -5.64
N PHE A 67 -2.96 3.55 -5.02
CA PHE A 67 -3.27 3.46 -3.60
C PHE A 67 -4.76 3.24 -3.43
N ARG A 68 -5.17 2.59 -2.33
CA ARG A 68 -6.59 2.43 -1.99
C ARG A 68 -7.10 3.67 -1.25
N GLY A 69 -7.14 4.78 -1.97
CA GLY A 69 -7.42 6.13 -1.48
C GLY A 69 -6.18 7.01 -1.62
N THR A 70 -6.31 8.10 -2.36
CA THR A 70 -5.19 9.02 -2.67
C THR A 70 -4.79 9.94 -1.53
N ASN A 71 -5.54 9.93 -0.42
CA ASN A 71 -5.41 10.94 0.65
C ASN A 71 -5.04 10.32 2.00
N PHE A 72 -4.60 9.06 2.02
CA PHE A 72 -4.25 8.36 3.25
C PHE A 72 -2.83 7.78 3.17
N ASP A 73 -2.67 6.61 2.57
CA ASP A 73 -1.36 5.94 2.42
C ASP A 73 -0.28 6.82 1.79
N PRO A 74 -0.51 7.52 0.65
CA PRO A 74 0.55 8.33 0.03
C PRO A 74 0.97 9.50 0.92
N ILE A 75 0.05 10.13 1.66
CA ILE A 75 0.36 11.24 2.57
C ILE A 75 1.21 10.74 3.76
N ILE A 76 0.86 9.56 4.31
CA ILE A 76 1.63 8.94 5.39
C ILE A 76 3.05 8.61 4.94
N LEU A 77 3.21 8.08 3.72
CA LEU A 77 4.51 7.78 3.14
C LEU A 77 5.31 9.04 2.81
N GLU A 78 4.68 10.07 2.25
CA GLU A 78 5.31 11.37 1.99
C GLU A 78 5.85 11.99 3.28
N ASN A 79 5.06 11.97 4.36
CA ASN A 79 5.53 12.42 5.66
C ASN A 79 6.72 11.58 6.16
N ALA A 80 6.67 10.26 5.99
CA ALA A 80 7.77 9.38 6.36
C ALA A 80 9.05 9.65 5.55
N PHE A 81 8.94 9.92 4.24
CA PHE A 81 10.09 10.31 3.43
C PHE A 81 10.68 11.65 3.90
N ASN A 82 9.84 12.64 4.15
CA ASN A 82 10.26 13.96 4.62
C ASN A 82 11.00 13.89 5.98
N GLU A 83 10.53 13.04 6.89
CA GLU A 83 11.14 12.83 8.21
C GLU A 83 12.63 12.43 8.11
N TYR A 84 12.98 11.62 7.11
CA TYR A 84 14.37 11.18 6.86
C TYR A 84 15.05 11.97 5.74
N SER A 85 14.52 13.13 5.35
CA SER A 85 15.05 13.95 4.24
C SER A 85 15.20 13.18 2.91
N LEU A 86 14.33 12.21 2.68
CA LEU A 86 14.26 11.43 1.45
C LEU A 86 13.28 12.08 0.47
N GLN A 87 13.59 12.04 -0.82
CA GLN A 87 12.68 12.53 -1.85
C GLN A 87 11.56 11.50 -2.12
N THR A 88 10.31 11.96 -2.09
CA THR A 88 9.15 11.17 -2.51
C THR A 88 9.34 10.69 -3.96
N PRO A 89 9.20 9.37 -4.22
CA PRO A 89 9.58 8.80 -5.51
C PRO A 89 8.52 8.94 -6.61
N TRP A 90 7.38 9.60 -6.32
CA TRP A 90 6.30 9.90 -7.26
C TRP A 90 6.02 11.40 -7.35
N LEU A 91 5.52 11.83 -8.51
CA LEU A 91 5.01 13.17 -8.74
C LEU A 91 3.51 13.22 -8.43
N TYR A 92 2.98 14.41 -8.15
CA TYR A 92 1.57 14.61 -7.77
C TYR A 92 0.60 14.00 -8.78
N TYR A 93 0.91 14.07 -10.07
CA TYR A 93 0.08 13.53 -11.15
C TYR A 93 0.27 12.04 -11.39
N GLN A 94 1.13 11.32 -10.65
CA GLN A 94 1.34 9.88 -10.82
C GLN A 94 0.54 9.04 -9.81
N VAL A 95 -0.01 9.66 -8.77
CA VAL A 95 -0.83 8.99 -7.76
C VAL A 95 -2.22 8.69 -8.34
N ARG A 96 -2.70 7.46 -8.18
CA ARG A 96 -3.98 6.97 -8.69
C ARG A 96 -4.72 6.20 -7.60
N ASP A 97 -6.04 6.18 -7.71
CA ASP A 97 -6.91 5.48 -6.77
C ASP A 97 -7.39 4.14 -7.36
N VAL A 98 -7.15 3.06 -6.62
CA VAL A 98 -7.58 1.69 -6.98
C VAL A 98 -9.12 1.62 -7.08
N ARG A 99 -9.84 2.29 -6.18
CA ARG A 99 -11.32 2.20 -6.12
C ARG A 99 -11.93 2.82 -7.37
N THR A 100 -11.47 4.02 -7.72
CA THR A 100 -11.86 4.76 -8.91
C THR A 100 -11.56 3.97 -10.18
N TYR A 101 -10.39 3.33 -10.26
CA TYR A 101 -10.03 2.47 -11.40
C TYR A 101 -11.04 1.32 -11.58
N ILE A 102 -11.34 0.59 -10.50
CA ILE A 102 -12.28 -0.53 -10.53
C ILE A 102 -13.69 -0.04 -10.86
N ASP A 103 -14.15 1.03 -10.21
CA ASP A 103 -15.48 1.60 -10.40
C ASP A 103 -15.70 2.08 -11.85
N ALA A 104 -14.70 2.74 -12.44
CA ALA A 104 -14.78 3.22 -13.82
C ALA A 104 -14.95 2.09 -14.84
N LEU A 105 -14.25 0.97 -14.65
CA LEU A 105 -14.29 -0.16 -15.58
C LEU A 105 -15.47 -1.11 -15.33
N THR A 106 -15.88 -1.28 -14.07
CA THR A 106 -17.04 -2.11 -13.71
C THR A 106 -18.37 -1.37 -13.82
N ARG A 107 -18.35 -0.04 -13.95
CA ARG A 107 -19.51 0.85 -13.89
C ARG A 107 -20.29 0.70 -12.57
N THR A 108 -19.55 0.57 -11.47
CA THR A 108 -20.10 0.50 -10.12
C THR A 108 -19.56 1.64 -9.25
N ALA A 109 -19.98 1.70 -7.98
CA ALA A 109 -19.48 2.65 -6.98
C ALA A 109 -19.11 1.91 -5.69
N LYS A 110 -18.53 0.71 -5.83
CA LYS A 110 -18.20 -0.19 -4.72
C LYS A 110 -16.73 -0.16 -4.36
N GLY A 111 -15.88 0.33 -5.25
CA GLY A 111 -14.43 0.40 -5.13
C GLY A 111 -13.74 -0.96 -5.10
N LYS A 112 -14.43 -2.02 -5.51
CA LYS A 112 -13.99 -3.42 -5.49
C LYS A 112 -14.89 -4.30 -6.35
N ILE A 113 -14.38 -5.44 -6.78
CA ILE A 113 -15.20 -6.48 -7.42
C ILE A 113 -16.00 -7.21 -6.32
N GLU A 114 -17.31 -7.32 -6.49
CA GLU A 114 -18.16 -8.09 -5.56
C GLU A 114 -17.87 -9.59 -5.64
N ASN A 115 -17.89 -10.27 -4.49
CA ASN A 115 -17.57 -11.71 -4.36
C ASN A 115 -16.18 -12.11 -4.89
N TYR A 116 -15.24 -11.16 -4.96
CA TYR A 116 -13.87 -11.44 -5.38
C TYR A 116 -13.15 -12.36 -4.39
N THR A 117 -12.53 -13.41 -4.94
CA THR A 117 -11.68 -14.34 -4.19
C THR A 117 -10.24 -14.19 -4.66
N SER A 118 -9.33 -13.88 -3.74
CA SER A 118 -7.90 -13.77 -4.02
C SER A 118 -7.33 -15.13 -4.45
N SER A 119 -6.32 -15.11 -5.34
CA SER A 119 -5.66 -16.36 -5.77
C SER A 119 -4.73 -16.96 -4.69
N PHE A 120 -4.49 -16.21 -3.62
CA PHE A 120 -3.62 -16.56 -2.51
C PHE A 120 -4.38 -16.57 -1.17
N ASN A 121 -3.78 -17.18 -0.15
CA ASN A 121 -4.33 -17.19 1.21
C ASN A 121 -4.28 -15.78 1.81
N PHE A 122 -5.37 -15.05 1.68
CA PHE A 122 -5.46 -13.66 2.09
C PHE A 122 -5.47 -13.52 3.61
N LEU A 123 -4.56 -12.69 4.13
CA LEU A 123 -4.46 -12.34 5.54
C LEU A 123 -4.95 -10.91 5.67
N LYS A 124 -6.11 -10.74 6.30
CA LYS A 124 -6.71 -9.43 6.53
C LYS A 124 -5.79 -8.58 7.40
N HIS A 125 -5.70 -7.27 7.14
CA HIS A 125 -4.86 -6.33 7.88
C HIS A 125 -3.35 -6.59 7.76
N ASN A 126 -2.93 -7.27 6.67
CA ASN A 126 -1.53 -7.36 6.27
C ASN A 126 -1.32 -6.50 5.02
N ALA A 127 -0.49 -5.46 5.13
CA ALA A 127 -0.29 -4.47 4.06
C ALA A 127 0.17 -5.08 2.72
N LEU A 128 0.97 -6.15 2.74
CA LEU A 128 1.39 -6.84 1.52
C LEU A 128 0.22 -7.57 0.87
N HIS A 129 -0.56 -8.32 1.66
CA HIS A 129 -1.72 -9.05 1.15
C HIS A 129 -2.81 -8.09 0.65
N ASP A 130 -2.99 -6.95 1.31
CA ASP A 130 -3.91 -5.89 0.86
C ASP A 130 -3.48 -5.32 -0.50
N ALA A 131 -2.19 -4.94 -0.65
CA ALA A 131 -1.66 -4.44 -1.92
C ALA A 131 -1.71 -5.48 -3.05
N MET A 132 -1.42 -6.75 -2.75
CA MET A 132 -1.54 -7.84 -3.72
C MET A 132 -2.98 -8.03 -4.19
N ARG A 133 -3.95 -8.05 -3.25
CA ARG A 133 -5.37 -8.17 -3.57
C ARG A 133 -5.88 -7.02 -4.43
N ASP A 134 -5.38 -5.81 -4.20
CA ASP A 134 -5.72 -4.65 -5.02
C ASP A 134 -5.19 -4.78 -6.45
N ALA A 135 -3.94 -5.21 -6.60
CA ALA A 135 -3.36 -5.49 -7.92
C ALA A 135 -4.14 -6.59 -8.67
N GLU A 136 -4.50 -7.70 -8.01
CA GLU A 136 -5.26 -8.77 -8.67
C GLU A 136 -6.64 -8.30 -9.14
N GLN A 137 -7.36 -7.50 -8.32
CA GLN A 137 -8.66 -6.95 -8.71
C GLN A 137 -8.55 -5.99 -9.90
N MET A 138 -7.50 -5.18 -9.96
CA MET A 138 -7.27 -4.29 -11.12
C MET A 138 -7.05 -5.08 -12.40
N CYS A 139 -6.23 -6.15 -12.35
CA CYS A 139 -6.03 -7.05 -13.49
C CYS A 139 -7.34 -7.72 -13.91
N ALA A 140 -8.06 -8.34 -12.97
CA ALA A 140 -9.32 -9.03 -13.26
C ALA A 140 -10.39 -8.11 -13.86
N THR A 141 -10.44 -6.85 -13.43
CA THR A 141 -11.35 -5.85 -13.97
C THR A 141 -11.07 -5.56 -15.45
N THR A 142 -9.80 -5.47 -15.82
CA THR A 142 -9.37 -5.24 -17.21
C THR A 142 -9.80 -6.39 -18.12
N ASP A 143 -9.60 -7.64 -17.68
CA ASP A 143 -9.94 -8.83 -18.46
C ASP A 143 -11.46 -8.96 -18.71
N GLN A 144 -12.29 -8.64 -17.71
CA GLN A 144 -13.76 -8.61 -17.86
C GLN A 144 -14.23 -7.58 -18.89
N THR A 145 -13.50 -6.48 -19.03
CA THR A 145 -13.85 -5.41 -19.97
C THR A 145 -13.45 -5.81 -21.40
N LEU A 146 -12.29 -6.44 -21.57
CA LEU A 146 -11.81 -6.92 -22.88
C LEU A 146 -12.66 -8.06 -23.45
N THR A 147 -13.24 -8.91 -22.61
CA THR A 147 -14.10 -10.03 -23.03
C THR A 147 -15.52 -9.60 -23.41
N LYS A 148 -16.03 -8.49 -22.87
CA LYS A 148 -17.38 -7.96 -23.21
C LYS A 148 -17.43 -7.15 -24.51
N HIS A 149 -16.27 -6.83 -25.09
CA HIS A 149 -16.15 -6.04 -26.32
C HIS A 149 -15.60 -6.82 -27.52
N ARG A 150 -15.61 -8.16 -27.45
CA ARG A 150 -15.46 -9.08 -28.60
C ARG A 150 -16.78 -9.76 -28.88
#